data_AF-A0AAF1K7Z5-F1
#
_entry.id   AF-A0AAF1K7Z5-F1
#
_cell.length_a   1.000
_cell.length_b   1.000
_cell.length_c   1.000
_cell.angle_alpha   90.00
_cell.angle_beta   90.00
_cell.angle_gamma   90.00
#
_symmetry.space_group_name_H-M   'P 1'
#
loop_
_entity.id
_entity.type
_entity.pdbx_description
1 polymer ?
#
loop_
_entity_poly.entity_id
_entity_poly.type
_entity_poly.pdbx_seq_one_letter_code
_entity_poly.pdbx_strand_id
1 'polypeptide(L)' 'MRLVAIPDKIIPQGGHTLIIMADGETKHAVCVQCETSELASGDHDIGMIEHLASMKTERGERAYDGRVWISASELRRQ' A
#
# COMPACT_ATOMS: atom_id res chain seq x y z
N MET A 1 -10.00 7.62 8.67
CA MET A 1 -10.11 6.85 7.42
C MET A 1 -9.30 5.59 7.60
N ARG A 2 -9.87 4.40 7.37
CA ARG A 2 -9.16 3.12 7.55
C ARG A 2 -9.15 2.34 6.25
N LEU A 3 -8.00 2.33 5.59
CA LEU A 3 -7.79 1.52 4.39
C LEU A 3 -7.47 0.09 4.76
N VAL A 4 -8.19 -0.85 4.15
CA VAL A 4 -7.96 -2.29 4.26
C VAL A 4 -7.67 -2.85 2.87
N ALA A 5 -6.64 -3.68 2.76
CA ALA A 5 -6.27 -4.33 1.51
C ALA A 5 -7.36 -5.31 1.06
N ILE A 6 -7.68 -5.30 -0.23
CA ILE A 6 -8.57 -6.29 -0.82
C ILE A 6 -7.69 -7.48 -1.27
N PRO A 7 -7.84 -8.68 -0.69
CA PRO A 7 -6.90 -9.79 -0.90
C PRO A 7 -6.68 -10.14 -2.39
N ASP A 8 -7.75 -10.19 -3.18
CA ASP A 8 -7.69 -10.52 -4.62
C ASP A 8 -7.22 -9.35 -5.52
N LYS A 9 -6.76 -8.25 -4.92
CA LYS A 9 -6.33 -7.03 -5.62
C LYS A 9 -4.94 -6.56 -5.20
N ILE A 10 -4.07 -7.53 -4.91
CA ILE A 10 -2.63 -7.34 -4.68
C ILE A 10 -1.91 -7.81 -5.96
N ILE A 11 -1.31 -6.87 -6.67
CA ILE A 11 -0.81 -7.05 -8.04
C ILE A 11 0.68 -6.68 -8.07
N PRO A 12 1.59 -7.66 -8.11
CA PRO A 12 3.02 -7.41 -8.31
C PRO A 12 3.27 -6.79 -9.70
N GLN A 13 4.06 -5.71 -9.77
CA GLN A 13 4.46 -5.05 -11.00
C GLN A 13 5.93 -4.65 -10.93
N GLY A 14 6.80 -5.35 -11.69
CA GLY A 14 8.25 -5.13 -11.83
C GLY A 14 8.86 -3.99 -10.99
N GLY A 15 9.27 -4.29 -9.75
CA GLY A 15 9.90 -3.36 -8.80
C GLY A 15 8.96 -2.70 -7.78
N HIS A 16 7.65 -2.94 -7.85
CA HIS A 16 6.67 -2.52 -6.86
C HIS A 16 5.45 -3.47 -6.82
N THR A 17 4.57 -3.29 -5.84
CA THR A 17 3.30 -3.99 -5.73
C THR A 17 2.18 -2.96 -5.68
N LEU A 18 1.19 -3.10 -6.55
CA LEU A 18 -0.04 -2.32 -6.52
C LEU A 18 -1.07 -3.05 -5.64
N ILE A 19 -1.60 -2.37 -4.64
CA ILE A 19 -2.61 -2.86 -3.73
C ILE A 19 -3.84 -1.97 -3.86
N ILE A 20 -4.99 -2.56 -4.16
CA ILE A 20 -6.26 -1.85 -4.05
C ILE A 20 -6.76 -2.00 -2.61
N MET A 21 -6.96 -0.86 -1.96
CA MET A 21 -7.51 -0.78 -0.61
C MET A 21 -8.87 -0.10 -0.61
N ALA A 22 -9.70 -0.40 0.40
CA ALA A 22 -11.00 0.21 0.58
C ALA A 22 -11.14 0.84 1.97
N ASP A 23 -11.82 1.99 2.03
CA ASP A 23 -12.51 2.49 3.22
C ASP A 23 -14.00 2.66 2.88
N GLY A 24 -14.82 1.72 3.34
CA GLY A 24 -16.22 1.59 2.91
C GLY A 24 -16.32 1.38 1.39
N GLU A 25 -17.05 2.26 0.70
CA GLU A 25 -17.21 2.22 -0.76
C GLU A 25 -16.05 2.89 -1.52
N THR A 26 -15.20 3.65 -0.83
CA THR A 26 -14.11 4.40 -1.45
C THR A 26 -12.92 3.49 -1.69
N LYS A 27 -12.41 3.47 -2.93
CA LYS A 27 -11.25 2.66 -3.33
C LYS A 27 -10.03 3.53 -3.53
N HIS A 28 -8.89 3.05 -3.03
CA HIS A 28 -7.60 3.71 -3.15
C HIS A 28 -6.59 2.76 -3.77
N ALA A 29 -5.80 3.30 -4.69
CA ALA A 29 -4.65 2.60 -5.26
C ALA A 29 -3.40 2.94 -4.44
N VAL A 30 -2.75 1.91 -3.89
CA VAL A 30 -1.55 2.02 -3.07
C VAL A 30 -0.40 1.30 -3.77
N CYS A 31 0.65 2.03 -4.13
CA CYS A 31 1.86 1.51 -4.72
C CYS A 31 2.92 1.33 -3.63
N VAL A 32 3.36 0.10 -3.43
CA VAL A 32 4.39 -0.25 -2.44
C VAL A 32 5.65 -0.63 -3.18
N GLN A 33 6.74 0.11 -2.96
CA GLN A 33 8.03 -0.23 -3.52
C GLN A 33 8.62 -1.42 -2.74
N CYS A 34 8.70 -2.57 -3.40
CA CYS A 34 9.31 -3.78 -2.85
C CYS A 34 10.19 -4.43 -3.91
N GLU A 35 11.34 -4.95 -3.50
CA GLU A 35 12.04 -5.92 -4.32
C GLU A 35 11.13 -7.16 -4.39
N THR A 36 10.94 -7.67 -5.61
CA THR A 36 9.81 -8.49 -6.09
C THR A 36 9.54 -9.81 -5.35
N SER A 37 10.25 -10.11 -4.27
CA SER A 37 10.19 -11.39 -3.55
C SER A 37 9.60 -11.30 -2.13
N GLU A 38 9.49 -10.11 -1.51
CA GLU A 38 9.23 -10.05 -0.06
C GLU A 38 7.73 -9.96 0.31
N LEU A 39 6.89 -9.38 -0.54
CA LEU A 39 5.44 -9.30 -0.31
C LEU A 39 4.68 -10.57 -0.71
N ALA A 40 5.26 -11.40 -1.58
CA ALA A 40 4.61 -12.59 -2.13
C ALA A 40 4.64 -13.79 -1.17
N SER A 41 5.45 -13.76 -0.11
CA SER A 41 5.55 -14.84 0.89
C SER A 41 4.47 -14.79 1.98
N GLY A 42 3.60 -13.77 1.96
CA GLY A 42 2.27 -13.86 2.55
C GLY A 42 2.11 -13.51 4.03
N ASP A 43 3.16 -13.08 4.75
CA ASP A 43 3.02 -12.80 6.20
C ASP A 43 3.74 -11.55 6.72
N HIS A 44 4.34 -10.74 5.84
CA HIS A 44 4.89 -9.45 6.24
C HIS A 44 3.95 -8.28 5.86
N ASP A 45 3.39 -7.71 6.93
CA ASP A 45 3.04 -6.30 7.12
C ASP A 45 1.95 -5.66 6.24
N ILE A 46 0.98 -6.44 5.73
CA ILE A 46 -0.27 -5.85 5.19
C ILE A 46 -0.89 -4.88 6.20
N GLY A 47 -0.90 -5.21 7.50
CA GLY A 47 -1.38 -4.30 8.54
C GLY A 47 -0.59 -2.99 8.65
N MET A 48 0.74 -3.02 8.50
CA MET A 48 1.55 -1.80 8.47
C MET A 48 1.34 -1.00 7.18
N ILE A 49 1.22 -1.66 6.03
CA ILE A 49 0.93 -1.01 4.76
C ILE A 49 -0.45 -0.32 4.83
N GLU A 50 -1.46 -1.00 5.38
CA GLU A 50 -2.79 -0.43 5.66
C GLU A 50 -2.70 0.79 6.57
N HIS A 51 -1.91 0.70 7.64
CA HIS A 51 -1.69 1.81 8.57
C HIS A 51 -1.04 3.01 7.87
N LEU A 52 0.08 2.80 7.17
CA LEU A 52 0.79 3.84 6.44
C LEU A 52 -0.08 4.45 5.33
N ALA A 53 -0.83 3.62 4.59
CA ALA A 53 -1.73 4.09 3.55
C ALA A 53 -2.88 4.94 4.13
N SER A 54 -3.44 4.52 5.26
CA SER A 54 -4.48 5.26 5.98
C SER A 54 -3.95 6.63 6.42
N MET A 55 -2.80 6.65 7.11
CA MET A 55 -2.14 7.87 7.58
C MET A 55 -1.83 8.84 6.45
N LYS A 56 -1.25 8.37 5.35
CA LYS A 56 -0.93 9.20 4.19
C LYS A 56 -2.16 9.77 3.52
N THR A 57 -3.19 8.94 3.36
CA THR A 57 -4.42 9.41 2.70
C THR A 57 -5.14 10.45 3.55
N GLU A 58 -5.17 10.30 4.88
CA GLU A 58 -5.69 11.32 5.81
C GLU A 58 -4.92 12.64 5.72
N ARG A 59 -3.61 12.57 5.51
CA ARG A 59 -2.74 13.75 5.31
C ARG A 59 -2.81 14.34 3.90
N GLY A 60 -3.56 13.73 2.99
CA GLY A 60 -3.62 14.13 1.58
C GLY A 60 -2.32 13.85 0.81
N GLU A 61 -1.44 13.01 1.35
CA GLU A 61 -0.17 12.61 0.73
C GLU A 61 -0.43 11.62 -0.42
N ARG A 62 -0.76 12.17 -1.59
CA ARG A 62 -0.93 11.43 -2.85
C ARG A 62 0.08 11.93 -3.87
N ALA A 63 0.62 11.02 -4.66
CA ALA A 63 1.44 11.39 -5.80
C ALA A 63 0.59 12.02 -6.92
N TYR A 64 1.27 12.57 -7.93
CA TYR A 64 0.62 13.21 -9.08
C TYR A 64 -0.34 12.28 -9.83
N ASP A 65 -0.08 10.97 -9.83
CA ASP A 65 -0.94 9.94 -10.42
C ASP A 65 -2.18 9.61 -9.56
N GLY A 66 -2.37 10.31 -8.43
CA GLY A 66 -3.47 10.12 -7.49
C GLY A 66 -3.31 8.91 -6.57
N ARG A 67 -2.20 8.17 -6.66
CA ARG A 67 -1.93 6.98 -5.85
C ARG A 67 -1.20 7.34 -4.57
N VAL A 68 -1.35 6.47 -3.57
CA VAL A 68 -0.54 6.53 -2.36
C VAL A 68 0.72 5.72 -2.60
N TRP A 69 1.89 6.33 -2.43
CA TRP A 69 3.16 5.64 -2.57
C TRP A 69 3.76 5.34 -1.21
N ILE A 70 4.18 4.09 -1.00
CA ILE A 70 4.90 3.64 0.19
C ILE A 70 6.26 3.13 -0.28
N SER A 71 7.32 3.78 0.18
CA SER A 71 8.69 3.43 -0.18
C SER A 71 9.27 2.38 0.77
N ALA A 72 10.32 1.67 0.32
CA ALA A 72 10.99 0.68 1.14
C ALA A 72 11.59 1.27 2.43
N SER A 73 11.97 2.55 2.44
CA SER A 73 12.50 3.21 3.65
C SER A 73 11.43 3.44 4.71
N GLU A 74 10.18 3.62 4.30
CA GLU A 74 9.04 3.79 5.21
C GLU A 74 8.59 2.47 5.81
N LEU A 75 8.77 1.37 5.08
CA LEU A 75 8.59 0.03 5.62
C LEU A 75 9.70 -0.35 6.62
N ARG A 76 10.91 0.24 6.49
CA ARG A 76 12.07 -0.03 7.36
C ARG A 76 12.18 0.91 8.56
N ARG A 77 11.53 2.07 8.55
CA ARG A 77 11.48 3.00 9.69
C ARG A 77 10.53 2.44 10.75
N GLN A 78 11.08 1.61 11.62
CA GLN A 78 10.55 1.36 12.96
C GLN A 78 11.44 2.09 13.97
#